data_AF-A0A538D9U4-F1
#
_entry.id   AF-A0A538D9U4-F1
#
_cell.length_a   1.000
_cell.length_b   1.000
_cell.length_c   1.000
_cell.angle_alpha   90.00
_cell.angle_beta   90.00
_cell.angle_gamma   90.00
#
_symmetry.space_group_name_H-M   'P 1'
#
loop_
_entity.id
_entity.type
_entity.pdbx_description
1 polymer ?
#
loop_
_entity_poly.entity_id
_entity_poly.type
_entity_poly.pdbx_seq_one_letter_code
_entity_poly.pdbx_strand_id
1 'polypeptide(L)'
;MTVEIEHVLTAEDVREVIETAEQAGSVRASELIELVDRHEMNELEAEALHRECEQRGIDVVEEKEEQQPPAQPIVYETTTDALQLFLREAGRHALLTAAQEVELSKRIERGDLDAKQRMIQSNLRLVVSIAKNYRNQGLPFLDLIQEGTLGLIRAVEKFDWRRGYKFSTYATWWIRQAVARALADKARTIRMPVHIVERLQKMNKAERLLWTQLGREPTLAEIAEEASLPLEQAREVKAAARASTSLDQPVGEQEDAVFGDFVAGDGPSPEDEVEITLRSQALVRGLAALSERERKVICLRYGLADLEPKTLEEIGRTLGLTRERVRQIEVHALRRLSKLREMESVAG
;
A
#
# COMPACT_ATOMS: atom_id res chain seq x y z
N MET A 1 46.84 23.13 24.19
CA MET A 1 46.31 22.07 25.07
C MET A 1 46.23 20.81 24.23
N THR A 2 47.18 19.90 24.41
CA THR A 2 47.18 18.57 23.83
C THR A 2 46.11 17.75 24.55
N VAL A 3 44.99 17.50 23.89
CA VAL A 3 43.93 16.63 24.42
C VAL A 3 44.41 15.19 24.26
N GLU A 4 44.39 14.42 25.34
CA GLU A 4 44.83 13.03 25.41
C GLU A 4 43.87 12.11 24.64
N ILE A 5 44.07 12.01 23.31
CA ILE A 5 43.36 11.07 22.43
C ILE A 5 43.75 9.60 22.74
N GLU A 6 44.81 9.37 23.52
CA GLU A 6 45.31 8.04 23.87
C GLU A 6 44.27 7.15 24.59
N HIS A 7 43.34 7.74 25.35
CA HIS A 7 42.32 6.97 26.06
C HIS A 7 41.18 6.47 25.15
N VAL A 8 40.96 7.13 24.00
CA VAL A 8 39.91 6.74 23.04
C VAL A 8 40.49 5.84 21.94
N LEU A 9 41.75 6.07 21.52
CA LEU A 9 42.49 5.18 20.62
C LEU A 9 42.89 3.83 21.25
N THR A 10 42.63 3.60 22.53
CA THR A 10 42.85 2.31 23.21
C THR A 10 41.60 1.42 23.24
N ALA A 11 40.43 1.94 22.86
CA ALA A 11 39.24 1.12 22.69
C ALA A 11 39.41 0.19 21.46
N GLU A 12 39.21 -1.11 21.65
CA GLU A 12 39.37 -2.13 20.61
C GLU A 12 38.51 -1.83 19.38
N ASP A 13 37.29 -1.35 19.59
CA ASP A 13 36.32 -1.01 18.54
C ASP A 13 36.80 0.15 17.63
N VAL A 14 37.49 1.15 18.20
CA VAL A 14 38.02 2.31 17.45
C VAL A 14 39.21 1.87 16.57
N ARG A 15 40.05 0.97 17.10
CA ARG A 15 41.19 0.41 16.35
C ARG A 15 40.74 -0.49 15.22
N GLU A 16 39.75 -1.34 15.46
CA GLU A 16 39.25 -2.28 14.45
C GLU A 16 38.67 -1.53 13.24
N VAL A 17 37.93 -0.43 13.49
CA VAL A 17 37.40 0.42 12.42
C VAL A 17 38.51 1.14 11.67
N ILE A 18 39.51 1.69 12.37
CA ILE A 18 40.65 2.38 11.73
C ILE A 18 41.57 1.40 10.97
N GLU A 19 41.78 0.18 11.44
CA GLU A 19 42.57 -0.83 10.74
C GLU A 19 41.83 -1.37 9.50
N THR A 20 40.51 -1.58 9.60
CA THR A 20 39.68 -1.98 8.46
C THR A 20 39.62 -0.87 7.41
N ALA A 21 39.53 0.37 7.86
CA ALA A 21 39.59 1.59 7.05
C ALA A 21 40.92 1.74 6.30
N GLU A 22 42.03 1.47 7.00
CA GLU A 22 43.39 1.56 6.45
C GLU A 22 43.62 0.49 5.36
N GLN A 23 43.04 -0.70 5.53
CA GLN A 23 43.05 -1.75 4.51
C GLN A 23 42.16 -1.42 3.30
N ALA A 24 41.03 -0.73 3.52
CA ALA A 24 40.08 -0.35 2.48
C ALA A 24 40.39 0.99 1.78
N GLY A 25 41.25 1.82 2.38
CA GLY A 25 41.60 3.16 1.90
C GLY A 25 40.46 4.19 2.01
N SER A 26 39.32 3.83 2.61
CA SER A 26 38.17 4.73 2.77
C SER A 26 37.28 4.33 3.94
N VAL A 27 36.61 5.31 4.55
CA VAL A 27 35.64 5.13 5.65
C VAL A 27 34.37 5.89 5.34
N ARG A 28 33.22 5.30 5.68
CA ARG A 28 31.94 5.98 5.53
C ARG A 28 31.79 7.04 6.63
N ALA A 29 31.32 8.23 6.25
CA ALA A 29 31.02 9.28 7.23
C ALA A 29 30.03 8.81 8.32
N SER A 30 29.10 7.89 7.99
CA SER A 30 28.15 7.31 8.96
C SER A 30 28.84 6.46 10.03
N GLU A 31 29.89 5.71 9.69
CA GLU A 31 30.64 4.87 10.63
C GLU A 31 31.46 5.70 11.62
N LEU A 32 32.04 6.80 11.16
CA LEU A 32 32.71 7.82 11.99
C LEU A 32 31.74 8.51 12.96
N ILE A 33 30.55 8.89 12.50
CA ILE A 33 29.52 9.53 13.33
C ILE A 33 29.00 8.55 14.40
N GLU A 34 28.76 7.29 14.05
CA GLU A 34 28.36 6.29 15.02
C GLU A 34 29.41 6.06 16.11
N LEU A 35 30.69 6.15 15.76
CA LEU A 35 31.79 6.00 16.70
C LEU A 35 31.86 7.18 17.68
N VAL A 36 31.71 8.40 17.15
CA VAL A 36 31.64 9.65 17.93
C VAL A 36 30.47 9.62 18.90
N ASP A 37 29.29 9.19 18.44
CA ASP A 37 28.09 9.08 19.27
C ASP A 37 28.20 7.95 20.32
N ARG A 38 28.80 6.80 19.95
CA ARG A 38 28.93 5.63 20.83
C ARG A 38 29.90 5.85 21.98
N HIS A 39 30.95 6.65 21.76
CA HIS A 39 31.94 6.97 22.78
C HIS A 39 31.71 8.34 23.45
N GLU A 40 30.55 8.98 23.19
CA GLU A 40 30.21 10.32 23.70
C GLU A 40 31.35 11.34 23.48
N MET A 41 31.98 11.29 22.31
CA MET A 41 33.17 12.09 22.02
C MET A 41 32.82 13.57 21.89
N ASN A 42 33.65 14.41 22.49
CA ASN A 42 33.53 15.86 22.44
C ASN A 42 33.95 16.40 21.06
N GLU A 43 33.58 17.65 20.73
CA GLU A 43 33.89 18.30 19.45
C GLU A 43 35.40 18.29 19.13
N LEU A 44 36.26 18.47 20.13
CA LEU A 44 37.72 18.39 20.02
C LEU A 44 38.23 16.97 19.75
N GLU A 45 37.54 15.94 20.25
CA GLU A 45 37.89 14.53 20.07
C GLU A 45 37.41 14.01 18.70
N ALA A 46 36.26 14.49 18.22
CA ALA A 46 35.76 14.21 16.87
C ALA A 46 36.68 14.83 15.79
N GLU A 47 37.15 16.06 16.00
CA GLU A 47 38.15 16.70 15.13
C GLU A 47 39.51 15.98 15.16
N ALA A 48 39.89 15.42 16.31
CA ALA A 48 41.11 14.62 16.42
C ALA A 48 41.01 13.32 15.62
N LEU A 49 39.87 12.63 15.71
CA LEU A 49 39.60 11.40 14.95
C LEU A 49 39.62 11.65 13.44
N HIS A 50 39.02 12.76 12.98
CA HIS A 50 39.07 13.16 11.57
C HIS A 50 40.50 13.45 11.11
N ARG A 51 41.30 14.16 11.92
CA ARG A 51 42.73 14.41 11.62
C ARG A 51 43.55 13.13 11.57
N GLU A 52 43.25 12.15 12.41
CA GLU A 52 43.94 10.84 12.40
C GLU A 52 43.59 10.07 11.11
N CYS A 53 42.33 10.09 10.67
CA CYS A 53 41.92 9.52 9.38
C CYS A 53 42.63 10.18 8.19
N GLU A 54 42.73 11.51 8.17
CA GLU A 54 43.46 12.25 7.13
C GLU A 54 44.97 11.94 7.14
N GLN A 55 45.60 11.85 8.32
CA GLN A 55 47.04 11.52 8.45
C GLN A 55 47.36 10.10 7.96
N ARG A 56 46.42 9.17 8.12
CA ARG A 56 46.55 7.78 7.66
C ARG A 56 46.11 7.58 6.21
N GLY A 57 45.72 8.65 5.51
CA GLY A 57 45.33 8.59 4.10
C GLY A 57 44.00 7.86 3.86
N ILE A 58 43.10 7.90 4.83
CA ILE A 58 41.77 7.31 4.76
C ILE A 58 40.80 8.36 4.19
N ASP A 59 40.27 8.13 2.99
CA ASP A 59 39.27 9.02 2.40
C ASP A 59 37.91 8.84 3.08
N VAL A 60 37.40 9.90 3.71
CA VAL A 60 36.04 9.90 4.28
C VAL A 60 35.04 10.09 3.14
N VAL A 61 34.39 9.00 2.74
CA VAL A 61 33.39 9.00 1.67
C VAL A 61 32.05 9.39 2.27
N GLU A 62 31.57 10.58 1.92
CA GLU A 62 30.18 10.96 2.12
C GLU A 62 29.31 10.09 1.20
N GLU A 63 28.27 9.45 1.76
CA GLU A 63 27.25 8.81 0.94
C GLU A 63 26.67 9.86 0.01
N LYS A 64 26.99 9.79 -1.28
CA LYS A 64 26.19 10.47 -2.28
C LYS A 64 24.79 9.89 -2.17
N GLU A 65 23.84 10.72 -1.75
CA GLU A 65 22.43 10.45 -1.95
C GLU A 65 22.26 9.87 -3.35
N GLU A 66 21.80 8.62 -3.45
CA GLU A 66 21.40 8.04 -4.72
C GLU A 66 20.44 9.04 -5.38
N GLN A 67 20.94 9.74 -6.40
CA GLN A 67 20.13 10.60 -7.22
C GLN A 67 19.08 9.71 -7.87
N GLN A 68 17.89 9.72 -7.27
CA GLN A 68 16.68 9.24 -7.93
C GLN A 68 16.66 9.85 -9.34
N PRO A 69 16.28 9.08 -10.38
CA PRO A 69 16.03 9.67 -11.69
C PRO A 69 15.12 10.88 -11.51
N PRO A 70 15.33 11.98 -12.26
CA PRO A 70 14.63 13.23 -12.02
C PRO A 70 13.14 12.93 -11.97
N ALA A 71 12.56 13.06 -10.77
CA ALA A 71 11.14 12.98 -10.61
C ALA A 71 10.56 14.05 -11.54
N GLN A 72 9.67 13.64 -12.44
CA GLN A 72 8.77 14.56 -13.11
C GLN A 72 8.22 15.52 -12.04
N PRO A 73 8.13 16.83 -12.29
CA PRO A 73 7.65 17.77 -11.29
C PRO A 73 6.20 17.43 -10.97
N ILE A 74 6.00 16.63 -9.92
CA ILE A 74 4.69 16.40 -9.34
C ILE A 74 4.37 17.70 -8.62
N VAL A 75 3.38 18.43 -9.14
CA VAL A 75 2.88 19.66 -8.55
C VAL A 75 2.25 19.32 -7.20
N TYR A 76 3.01 19.47 -6.12
CA TYR A 76 2.49 19.50 -4.76
C TYR A 76 2.35 20.94 -4.28
N GLU A 77 1.52 21.73 -4.95
CA GLU A 77 1.18 23.08 -4.50
C GLU A 77 -0.22 23.09 -3.87
N THR A 78 -0.30 22.71 -2.59
CA THR A 78 -1.39 23.14 -1.67
C THR A 78 -1.07 22.93 -0.19
N THR A 79 -0.03 22.17 0.20
CA THR A 79 0.16 21.73 1.61
C THR A 79 1.27 22.43 2.40
N THR A 80 2.03 23.35 1.81
CA THR A 80 3.17 23.99 2.48
C THR A 80 2.72 24.77 3.72
N ASP A 81 1.58 25.44 3.65
CA ASP A 81 1.07 26.28 4.75
C ASP A 81 0.54 25.44 5.92
N ALA A 82 -0.25 24.39 5.65
CA ALA A 82 -0.81 23.53 6.70
C ALA A 82 0.27 22.79 7.51
N LEU A 83 1.29 22.25 6.84
CA LEU A 83 2.40 21.59 7.51
C LEU A 83 3.25 22.58 8.31
N GLN A 84 3.54 23.77 7.75
CA GLN A 84 4.29 24.80 8.47
C GLN A 84 3.54 25.31 9.70
N LEU A 85 2.22 25.54 9.60
CA LEU A 85 1.38 25.90 10.73
C LEU A 85 1.40 24.84 11.83
N PHE A 86 1.28 23.56 11.46
CA PHE A 86 1.37 22.46 12.41
C PHE A 86 2.73 22.40 13.11
N LEU A 87 3.83 22.49 12.36
CA LEU A 87 5.18 22.45 12.93
C LEU A 87 5.45 23.65 13.85
N ARG A 88 4.94 24.83 13.48
CA ARG A 88 5.01 26.02 14.34
C ARG A 88 4.26 25.81 15.64
N GLU A 89 3.06 25.22 15.59
CA GLU A 89 2.27 24.91 16.78
C GLU A 89 2.97 23.87 17.67
N ALA A 90 3.48 22.78 17.08
CA ALA A 90 4.23 21.76 17.79
C ALA A 90 5.53 22.32 18.42
N GLY A 91 6.11 23.38 17.84
CA GLY A 91 7.28 24.08 18.36
C GLY A 91 7.00 25.08 19.49
N ARG A 92 5.75 25.51 19.69
CA ARG A 92 5.39 26.49 20.76
C ARG A 92 5.50 25.90 22.16
N HIS A 93 5.34 24.59 22.30
CA HIS A 93 5.37 23.92 23.58
C HIS A 93 6.81 23.53 23.96
N ALA A 94 7.22 23.93 25.17
CA ALA A 94 8.53 23.58 25.70
C ALA A 94 8.63 22.06 25.94
N LEU A 95 9.86 21.54 25.77
CA LEU A 95 10.20 20.17 26.11
C LEU A 95 10.08 19.97 27.62
N LEU A 96 9.64 18.77 28.02
CA LEU A 96 9.48 18.41 29.42
C LEU A 96 10.78 17.83 29.98
N THR A 97 11.04 18.10 31.25
CA THR A 97 12.08 17.39 32.01
C THR A 97 11.51 16.08 32.56
N ALA A 98 12.38 15.12 32.90
CA ALA A 98 11.94 13.84 33.50
C ALA A 98 11.11 14.05 34.78
N ALA A 99 11.44 15.05 35.60
CA ALA A 99 10.65 15.39 36.79
C ALA A 99 9.25 15.91 36.43
N GLN A 100 9.12 16.72 35.38
CA GLN A 100 7.84 17.23 34.88
C GLN A 100 7.00 16.11 34.25
N GLU A 101 7.62 15.17 33.54
CA GLU A 101 6.92 13.98 33.01
C GLU A 101 6.28 13.17 34.13
N VAL A 102 6.99 12.96 35.24
CA VAL A 102 6.47 12.25 36.42
C VAL A 102 5.33 13.03 37.08
N GLU A 103 5.47 14.35 37.22
CA GLU A 103 4.41 15.21 37.79
C GLU A 103 3.13 15.17 36.97
N LEU A 104 3.25 15.34 35.64
CA LEU A 104 2.11 15.27 34.72
C LEU A 104 1.48 13.87 34.74
N SER A 105 2.28 12.80 34.75
CA SER A 105 1.77 11.42 34.81
C SER A 105 0.95 11.17 36.07
N LYS A 106 1.39 11.66 37.23
CA LYS A 106 0.63 11.58 38.49
C LYS A 106 -0.71 12.31 38.44
N ARG A 107 -0.77 13.44 37.73
CA ARG A 107 -2.01 14.21 37.53
C ARG A 107 -2.94 13.50 36.54
N ILE A 108 -2.39 12.91 35.48
CA ILE A 108 -3.14 12.13 34.48
C ILE A 108 -3.79 10.91 35.13
N GLU A 109 -3.11 10.20 36.04
CA GLU A 109 -3.71 9.10 36.82
C GLU A 109 -4.93 9.53 37.64
N ARG A 110 -5.01 10.81 38.03
CA ARG A 110 -6.15 11.40 38.76
C ARG A 110 -7.26 11.91 37.83
N GLY A 111 -7.12 11.73 36.51
CA GLY A 111 -8.10 12.17 35.52
C GLY A 111 -7.95 13.62 35.05
N ASP A 112 -6.79 14.25 35.27
CA ASP A 112 -6.52 15.62 34.81
C ASP A 112 -6.30 15.66 33.29
N LEU A 113 -7.30 16.20 32.57
CA LEU A 113 -7.27 16.32 31.11
C LEU A 113 -6.26 17.37 30.62
N ASP A 114 -6.05 18.45 31.37
CA ASP A 114 -5.08 19.48 30.99
C ASP A 114 -3.66 18.96 31.09
N ALA A 115 -3.37 18.15 32.12
CA ALA A 115 -2.08 17.47 32.25
C ALA A 115 -1.83 16.51 31.08
N LYS A 116 -2.87 15.75 30.66
CA LYS A 116 -2.81 14.87 29.49
C LYS A 116 -2.51 15.65 28.22
N GLN A 117 -3.26 16.73 27.97
CA GLN A 117 -3.08 17.56 26.79
C GLN A 117 -1.69 18.20 26.75
N ARG A 118 -1.20 18.71 27.88
CA ARG A 118 0.15 19.26 27.99
C ARG A 118 1.22 18.21 27.70
N MET A 119 1.07 16.99 28.24
CA MET A 119 2.00 15.90 27.98
C MET A 119 2.04 15.48 26.51
N ILE A 120 0.89 15.48 25.82
CA ILE A 120 0.80 15.22 24.38
C ILE A 120 1.48 16.34 23.58
N GLN A 121 1.10 17.59 23.83
CA GLN A 121 1.57 18.77 23.09
C GLN A 121 3.09 18.93 23.17
N SER A 122 3.68 18.77 24.35
CA SER A 122 5.14 18.84 24.54
C SER A 122 5.92 17.73 23.83
N ASN A 123 5.26 16.62 23.44
CA ASN A 123 5.88 15.47 22.79
C ASN A 123 5.52 15.34 21.30
N LEU A 124 4.79 16.31 20.70
CA LEU A 124 4.46 16.27 19.27
C LEU A 124 5.71 16.25 18.37
N ARG A 125 6.80 16.90 18.80
CA ARG A 125 8.08 16.91 18.07
C ARG A 125 8.67 15.50 17.90
N LEU A 126 8.48 14.61 18.89
CA LEU A 126 8.89 13.22 18.82
C LEU A 126 8.10 12.45 17.76
N VAL A 127 6.80 12.74 17.62
CA VAL A 127 5.97 12.13 16.58
C VAL A 127 6.47 12.52 15.19
N VAL A 128 6.77 13.80 15.00
CA VAL A 128 7.30 14.32 13.72
C VAL A 128 8.63 13.66 13.37
N SER A 129 9.57 13.53 14.32
CA SER A 129 10.87 12.91 14.05
C SER A 129 10.75 11.42 13.69
N ILE A 130 9.85 10.67 14.34
CA ILE A 130 9.60 9.27 14.01
C ILE A 130 8.90 9.13 12.66
N ALA A 131 7.88 9.94 12.39
CA ALA A 131 7.11 9.89 11.14
C ALA A 131 7.96 10.26 9.91
N LYS A 132 9.03 11.07 10.08
CA LYS A 132 9.94 11.45 9.00
C LYS A 132 10.54 10.24 8.28
N ASN A 133 10.82 9.15 9.01
CA ASN A 133 11.40 7.92 8.47
C ASN A 133 10.42 7.10 7.60
N TYR A 134 9.12 7.44 7.62
CA TYR A 134 8.07 6.75 6.87
C TYR A 134 7.56 7.56 5.67
N ARG A 135 8.22 8.68 5.34
CA ARG A 135 7.86 9.51 4.18
C ARG A 135 7.98 8.73 2.88
N ASN A 136 7.20 9.15 1.88
CA ASN A 136 7.22 8.61 0.51
C ASN A 136 6.83 7.12 0.39
N GLN A 137 6.16 6.54 1.38
CA GLN A 137 5.72 5.13 1.36
C GLN A 137 4.24 4.95 0.94
N GLY A 138 3.59 6.00 0.44
CA GLY A 138 2.21 5.97 -0.09
C GLY A 138 1.15 6.67 0.77
N LEU A 139 1.53 7.27 1.89
CA LEU A 139 0.67 8.14 2.70
C LEU A 139 1.24 9.57 2.76
N PRO A 140 0.38 10.61 2.71
CA PRO A 140 0.80 11.99 2.95
C PRO A 140 1.48 12.15 4.31
N PHE A 141 2.45 13.07 4.40
CA PHE A 141 3.23 13.25 5.63
C PHE A 141 2.39 13.71 6.84
N LEU A 142 1.40 14.58 6.60
CA LEU A 142 0.47 15.01 7.64
C LEU A 142 -0.33 13.83 8.19
N ASP A 143 -0.79 12.91 7.34
CA ASP A 143 -1.54 11.74 7.77
C ASP A 143 -0.69 10.81 8.63
N LEU A 144 0.59 10.60 8.27
CA LEU A 144 1.54 9.86 9.10
C LEU A 144 1.72 10.49 10.49
N ILE A 145 1.80 11.82 10.57
CA ILE A 145 1.88 12.54 11.84
C ILE A 145 0.60 12.35 12.66
N GLN A 146 -0.57 12.44 12.03
CA GLN A 146 -1.83 12.27 12.73
C GLN A 146 -1.97 10.86 13.31
N GLU A 147 -1.61 9.83 12.55
CA GLU A 147 -1.62 8.43 13.02
C GLU A 147 -0.60 8.19 14.13
N GLY A 148 0.59 8.78 14.01
CA GLY A 148 1.60 8.77 15.08
C GLY A 148 1.11 9.50 16.34
N THR A 149 0.34 10.57 16.19
CA THR A 149 -0.26 11.31 17.32
C THR A 149 -1.30 10.46 18.04
N LEU A 150 -2.11 9.66 17.32
CA LEU A 150 -2.99 8.66 17.93
C LEU A 150 -2.22 7.56 18.67
N GLY A 151 -1.02 7.21 18.21
CA GLY A 151 -0.08 6.35 18.94
C GLY A 151 0.43 7.00 20.23
N LEU A 152 0.85 8.27 20.15
CA LEU A 152 1.31 9.06 21.29
C LEU A 152 0.24 9.19 22.38
N ILE A 153 -1.02 9.48 22.01
CA ILE A 153 -2.13 9.59 22.98
C ILE A 153 -2.28 8.28 23.76
N ARG A 154 -2.23 7.13 23.08
CA ARG A 154 -2.27 5.81 23.73
C ARG A 154 -1.06 5.56 24.62
N ALA A 155 0.11 6.07 24.25
CA ALA A 155 1.31 6.00 25.09
C ALA A 155 1.13 6.79 26.38
N VAL A 156 0.59 8.02 26.31
CA VAL A 156 0.31 8.88 27.47
C VAL A 156 -0.69 8.22 28.42
N GLU A 157 -1.75 7.60 27.89
CA GLU A 157 -2.77 6.90 28.70
C GLU A 157 -2.22 5.69 29.44
N LYS A 158 -1.21 5.01 28.88
CA LYS A 158 -0.68 3.74 29.39
C LYS A 158 0.71 3.86 30.00
N PHE A 159 1.23 5.08 30.15
CA PHE A 159 2.57 5.28 30.67
C PHE A 159 2.59 5.10 32.19
N ASP A 160 3.55 4.30 32.68
CA ASP A 160 3.77 4.09 34.11
C ASP A 160 5.10 4.71 34.52
N TRP A 161 5.02 5.84 35.21
CA TRP A 161 6.16 6.60 35.71
C TRP A 161 6.94 5.86 36.81
N ARG A 162 6.34 4.86 37.48
CA ARG A 162 6.99 4.09 38.56
C ARG A 162 8.13 3.21 38.06
N ARG A 163 8.14 2.90 36.75
CA ARG A 163 9.17 2.08 36.11
C ARG A 163 10.51 2.79 35.90
N GLY A 164 10.57 4.11 36.07
CA GLY A 164 11.82 4.88 36.03
C GLY A 164 12.41 5.10 34.62
N TYR A 165 11.74 4.67 33.55
CA TYR A 165 12.13 4.96 32.18
C TYR A 165 11.60 6.32 31.71
N LYS A 166 12.35 6.99 30.82
CA LYS A 166 11.91 8.22 30.16
C LYS A 166 10.65 7.96 29.33
N PHE A 167 9.74 8.93 29.27
CA PHE A 167 8.51 8.79 28.49
C PHE A 167 8.79 8.56 26.99
N SER A 168 9.78 9.27 26.43
CA SER A 168 10.16 9.16 25.02
C SER A 168 10.50 7.73 24.58
N THR A 169 11.22 6.97 25.43
CA THR A 169 11.57 5.56 25.16
C THR A 169 10.32 4.70 25.01
N TYR A 170 9.33 4.89 25.88
CA TYR A 170 8.06 4.16 25.82
C TYR A 170 7.19 4.62 24.65
N ALA A 171 7.05 5.92 24.46
CA ALA A 171 6.23 6.52 23.41
C ALA A 171 6.69 6.13 22.00
N THR A 172 7.99 6.00 21.79
CA THR A 172 8.56 5.62 20.49
C THR A 172 7.95 4.33 19.94
N TRP A 173 7.75 3.32 20.79
CA TRP A 173 7.13 2.05 20.39
C TRP A 173 5.68 2.22 19.93
N TRP A 174 4.87 2.97 20.70
CA TRP A 174 3.47 3.22 20.36
C TRP A 174 3.29 4.06 19.10
N ILE A 175 4.15 5.07 18.91
CA ILE A 175 4.15 5.92 17.72
C ILE A 175 4.52 5.08 16.50
N ARG A 176 5.64 4.32 16.57
CA ARG A 176 6.09 3.46 15.47
C ARG A 176 5.02 2.44 15.09
N GLN A 177 4.41 1.79 16.07
CA GLN A 177 3.35 0.80 15.83
C GLN A 177 2.12 1.42 15.15
N ALA A 178 1.71 2.62 15.59
CA ALA A 178 0.56 3.30 15.00
C ALA A 178 0.82 3.72 13.55
N VAL A 179 1.99 4.33 13.28
CA VAL A 179 2.40 4.73 11.92
C VAL A 179 2.54 3.52 11.01
N ALA A 180 3.24 2.46 11.43
CA ALA A 180 3.42 1.25 10.63
C ALA A 180 2.08 0.55 10.33
N ARG A 181 1.17 0.49 11.31
CA ARG A 181 -0.17 -0.06 11.10
C ARG A 181 -0.99 0.78 10.12
N ALA A 182 -0.97 2.10 10.27
CA ALA A 182 -1.67 2.99 9.35
C ALA A 182 -1.15 2.86 7.92
N LEU A 183 0.17 2.72 7.76
CA LEU A 183 0.79 2.47 6.47
C LEU A 183 0.29 1.15 5.85
N ALA A 184 0.29 0.06 6.62
CA ALA A 184 -0.24 -1.22 6.15
C ALA A 184 -1.73 -1.17 5.78
N ASP A 185 -2.51 -0.40 6.53
CA ASP A 185 -3.97 -0.34 6.36
C ASP A 185 -4.44 0.65 5.27
N LYS A 186 -3.68 1.74 5.01
CA LYS A 186 -4.14 2.91 4.23
C LYS A 186 -3.23 3.35 3.08
N ALA A 187 -1.98 2.90 2.98
CA ALA A 187 -1.04 3.41 1.95
C ALA A 187 -1.23 2.82 0.55
N ARG A 188 -2.28 2.02 0.34
CA ARG A 188 -2.58 1.38 -0.94
C ARG A 188 -4.02 1.69 -1.30
N THR A 189 -4.26 1.99 -2.58
CA THR A 189 -5.60 2.21 -3.15
C THR A 189 -6.50 1.01 -2.90
N ILE A 190 -5.96 -0.21 -3.10
CA ILE A 190 -6.62 -1.46 -2.75
C ILE A 190 -6.03 -1.94 -1.43
N ARG A 191 -6.88 -1.98 -0.38
CA ARG A 191 -6.48 -2.40 0.97
C ARG A 191 -5.95 -3.83 0.96
N MET A 192 -4.76 -4.02 1.54
CA MET A 192 -4.18 -5.34 1.79
C MET A 192 -4.27 -5.72 3.27
N PRO A 193 -4.49 -7.00 3.61
CA PRO A 193 -4.38 -7.48 4.98
C PRO A 193 -2.95 -7.32 5.54
N VAL A 194 -2.85 -7.04 6.85
CA VAL A 194 -1.57 -6.77 7.54
C VAL A 194 -0.55 -7.91 7.35
N HIS A 195 -0.97 -9.17 7.47
CA HIS A 195 -0.08 -10.32 7.30
C HIS A 195 0.53 -10.45 5.89
N ILE A 196 -0.16 -9.95 4.85
CA ILE A 196 0.37 -9.90 3.48
C ILE A 196 1.42 -8.79 3.37
N VAL A 197 1.17 -7.62 3.98
CA VAL A 197 2.14 -6.51 4.04
C VAL A 197 3.40 -6.91 4.80
N GLU A 198 3.26 -7.62 5.93
CA GLU A 198 4.41 -8.14 6.69
C GLU A 198 5.24 -9.14 5.87
N ARG A 199 4.59 -10.05 5.13
CA ARG A 199 5.28 -10.97 4.21
C ARG A 199 6.01 -10.21 3.11
N LEU A 200 5.38 -9.18 2.53
CA LEU A 200 5.99 -8.34 1.51
C LEU A 200 7.23 -7.60 2.05
N GLN A 201 7.17 -7.05 3.27
CA GLN A 201 8.33 -6.41 3.90
C GLN A 201 9.47 -7.39 4.16
N LYS A 202 9.17 -8.63 4.58
CA LYS A 202 10.18 -9.70 4.71
C LYS A 202 10.82 -10.03 3.36
N MET A 203 10.01 -10.17 2.30
CA MET A 203 10.51 -10.40 0.95
C MET A 203 11.40 -9.25 0.47
N ASN A 204 11.00 -7.99 0.65
CA ASN A 204 11.82 -6.83 0.27
C ASN A 204 13.13 -6.76 1.06
N LYS A 205 13.13 -7.18 2.33
CA LYS A 205 14.35 -7.25 3.15
C LYS A 205 15.29 -8.35 2.64
N ALA A 206 14.75 -9.54 2.35
CA ALA A 206 15.48 -10.66 1.78
C ALA A 206 16.06 -10.31 0.40
N GLU A 207 15.28 -9.64 -0.45
CA GLU A 207 15.70 -9.17 -1.77
C GLU A 207 16.88 -8.20 -1.66
N ARG A 208 16.83 -7.21 -0.75
CA ARG A 208 17.96 -6.28 -0.53
C ARG A 208 19.22 -6.99 -0.04
N LEU A 209 19.08 -7.93 0.90
CA LEU A 209 20.19 -8.75 1.40
C LEU A 209 20.84 -9.57 0.29
N LEU A 210 20.02 -10.27 -0.50
CA LEU A 210 20.48 -11.10 -1.61
C LEU A 210 21.10 -10.26 -2.73
N TRP A 211 20.61 -9.05 -2.97
CA TRP A 211 21.22 -8.13 -3.93
C TRP A 211 22.67 -7.81 -3.57
N THR A 212 22.94 -7.51 -2.29
CA THR A 212 24.28 -7.26 -1.77
C THR A 212 25.18 -8.49 -1.86
N GLN A 213 24.65 -9.69 -1.58
CA GLN A 213 25.43 -10.92 -1.56
C GLN A 213 25.72 -11.50 -2.96
N LEU A 214 24.74 -11.44 -3.87
CA LEU A 214 24.83 -12.09 -5.18
C LEU A 214 25.38 -11.17 -6.27
N GLY A 215 25.32 -9.85 -6.07
CA GLY A 215 25.71 -8.87 -7.09
C GLY A 215 24.86 -8.94 -8.38
N ARG A 216 23.71 -9.59 -8.32
CA ARG A 216 22.72 -9.73 -9.40
C ARG A 216 21.31 -9.67 -8.83
N GLU A 217 20.33 -9.47 -9.70
CA GLU A 217 18.92 -9.55 -9.33
C GLU A 217 18.58 -10.98 -8.83
N PRO A 218 18.06 -11.12 -7.60
CA PRO A 218 17.71 -12.42 -7.04
C PRO A 218 16.42 -12.96 -7.65
N THR A 219 16.35 -14.27 -7.81
CA THR A 219 15.14 -14.94 -8.31
C THR A 219 14.08 -15.03 -7.21
N LEU A 220 12.80 -15.13 -7.59
CA LEU A 220 11.71 -15.25 -6.62
C LEU A 220 11.85 -16.48 -5.70
N ALA A 221 12.49 -17.55 -6.18
CA ALA A 221 12.78 -18.74 -5.37
C ALA A 221 13.83 -18.46 -4.29
N GLU A 222 14.93 -17.77 -4.64
CA GLU A 222 15.97 -17.36 -3.70
C GLU A 222 15.40 -16.39 -2.65
N ILE A 223 14.58 -15.42 -3.07
CA ILE A 223 13.90 -14.49 -2.14
C ILE A 223 12.97 -15.24 -1.19
N ALA A 224 12.20 -16.22 -1.69
CA ALA A 224 11.28 -16.99 -0.88
C ALA A 224 12.01 -17.85 0.16
N GLU A 225 13.13 -18.47 -0.24
CA GLU A 225 13.98 -19.26 0.64
C GLU A 225 14.58 -18.40 1.77
N GLU A 226 15.20 -17.28 1.43
CA GLU A 226 15.76 -16.33 2.41
C GLU A 226 14.67 -15.73 3.33
N ALA A 227 13.49 -15.43 2.78
CA ALA A 227 12.35 -14.94 3.55
C ALA A 227 11.65 -16.03 4.39
N SER A 228 12.09 -17.29 4.30
CA SER A 228 11.46 -18.46 4.94
C SER A 228 9.98 -18.61 4.59
N LEU A 229 9.63 -18.41 3.31
CA LEU A 229 8.28 -18.51 2.77
C LEU A 229 8.20 -19.60 1.68
N PRO A 230 7.09 -20.35 1.59
CA PRO A 230 6.84 -21.22 0.44
C PRO A 230 6.76 -20.42 -0.86
N LEU A 231 7.28 -20.99 -1.95
CA LEU A 231 7.30 -20.33 -3.27
C LEU A 231 5.89 -19.91 -3.75
N GLU A 232 4.87 -20.72 -3.48
CA GLU A 232 3.48 -20.37 -3.82
C GLU A 232 3.00 -19.12 -3.08
N GLN A 233 3.27 -19.02 -1.78
CA GLN A 233 2.91 -17.84 -0.99
C GLN A 233 3.68 -16.60 -1.44
N ALA A 234 4.95 -16.75 -1.82
CA ALA A 234 5.74 -15.64 -2.37
C ALA A 234 5.15 -15.14 -3.70
N ARG A 235 4.63 -16.04 -4.56
CA ARG A 235 3.92 -15.67 -5.78
C ARG A 235 2.62 -14.92 -5.49
N GLU A 236 1.82 -15.40 -4.54
CA GLU A 236 0.58 -14.73 -4.12
C GLU A 236 0.85 -13.33 -3.59
N VAL A 237 1.84 -13.18 -2.70
CA VAL A 237 2.22 -11.87 -2.13
C VAL A 237 2.71 -10.93 -3.23
N LYS A 238 3.54 -11.40 -4.17
CA LYS A 238 4.01 -10.59 -5.30
C LYS A 238 2.87 -10.20 -6.25
N ALA A 239 1.89 -11.08 -6.45
CA ALA A 239 0.70 -10.78 -7.25
C ALA A 239 -0.19 -9.73 -6.57
N ALA A 240 -0.44 -9.87 -5.27
CA ALA A 240 -1.20 -8.91 -4.47
C ALA A 240 -0.51 -7.53 -4.36
N ALA A 241 0.83 -7.51 -4.37
CA ALA A 241 1.61 -6.29 -4.30
C ALA A 241 1.66 -5.47 -5.60
N ARG A 242 1.08 -5.96 -6.71
CA ARG A 242 1.04 -5.21 -7.98
C ARG A 242 0.34 -3.88 -7.78
N ALA A 243 1.06 -2.79 -8.08
CA ALA A 243 0.53 -1.44 -7.97
C ALA A 243 -0.58 -1.22 -9.00
N SER A 244 -1.61 -0.48 -8.59
CA SER A 244 -2.61 0.07 -9.51
C SER A 244 -1.97 1.20 -10.33
N THR A 245 -2.03 1.12 -11.65
CA THR A 245 -1.62 2.21 -12.55
C THR A 245 -2.80 3.15 -12.79
N SER A 246 -2.53 4.44 -12.97
CA SER A 246 -3.56 5.41 -13.31
C SER A 246 -4.00 5.23 -14.77
N LEU A 247 -5.31 5.24 -15.04
CA LEU A 247 -5.83 5.29 -16.41
C LEU A 247 -5.56 6.64 -17.07
N ASP A 248 -5.41 7.70 -16.28
CA ASP A 248 -5.10 9.06 -16.76
C ASP A 248 -3.61 9.25 -17.05
N GLN A 249 -2.77 8.22 -16.86
CA GLN A 249 -1.35 8.31 -17.17
C GLN A 249 -1.16 8.46 -18.69
N PRO A 250 -0.47 9.51 -19.17
CA PRO A 250 -0.23 9.70 -20.59
C PRO A 250 0.66 8.58 -21.15
N VAL A 251 0.44 8.23 -22.40
CA VAL A 251 1.17 7.17 -23.12
C VAL A 251 1.85 7.76 -24.35
N GLY A 252 3.15 7.54 -24.48
CA GLY A 252 3.97 8.03 -25.60
C GLY A 252 4.60 9.40 -25.36
N GLU A 253 5.40 9.87 -26.33
CA GLU A 253 6.19 11.12 -26.21
C GLU A 253 5.37 12.39 -26.46
N GLN A 254 4.22 12.28 -27.13
CA GLN A 254 3.40 13.43 -27.55
C GLN A 254 2.31 13.79 -26.54
N GLU A 255 2.17 13.05 -25.42
CA GLU A 255 1.16 13.25 -24.36
C GLU A 255 -0.32 13.34 -24.84
N ASP A 256 -0.60 13.04 -26.11
CA ASP A 256 -1.92 13.18 -26.72
C ASP A 256 -2.90 12.04 -26.38
N ALA A 257 -2.42 10.94 -25.79
CA ALA A 257 -3.23 9.77 -25.46
C ALA A 257 -3.02 9.36 -24.00
N VAL A 258 -4.10 8.93 -23.33
CA VAL A 258 -4.03 8.38 -21.97
C VAL A 258 -4.17 6.87 -21.98
N PHE A 259 -3.67 6.20 -20.94
CA PHE A 259 -3.75 4.74 -20.83
C PHE A 259 -5.19 4.22 -20.92
N GLY A 260 -6.14 4.96 -20.36
CA GLY A 260 -7.57 4.65 -20.41
C GLY A 260 -8.15 4.53 -21.82
N ASP A 261 -7.61 5.25 -22.80
CA ASP A 261 -8.09 5.21 -24.18
C ASP A 261 -7.85 3.84 -24.84
N PHE A 262 -6.89 3.07 -24.32
CA PHE A 262 -6.54 1.74 -24.81
C PHE A 262 -7.30 0.60 -24.11
N VAL A 263 -8.06 0.91 -23.05
CA VAL A 263 -8.83 -0.09 -22.32
C VAL A 263 -10.18 -0.27 -23.00
N ALA A 264 -10.37 -1.41 -23.67
CA ALA A 264 -11.65 -1.77 -24.25
C ALA A 264 -12.72 -1.90 -23.16
N GLY A 265 -13.91 -1.36 -23.41
CA GLY A 265 -15.05 -1.55 -22.52
C GLY A 265 -15.58 -2.98 -22.58
N ASP A 266 -16.22 -3.43 -21.49
CA ASP A 266 -16.87 -4.75 -21.40
C ASP A 266 -18.22 -4.84 -22.16
N GLY A 267 -18.61 -3.77 -22.86
CA GLY A 267 -19.85 -3.72 -23.62
C GLY A 267 -19.80 -4.55 -24.90
N PRO A 268 -20.95 -5.02 -25.41
CA PRO A 268 -21.02 -5.61 -26.75
C PRO A 268 -20.50 -4.60 -27.77
N SER A 269 -19.84 -5.09 -28.82
CA SER A 269 -19.46 -4.21 -29.92
C SER A 269 -20.72 -3.70 -30.63
N PRO A 270 -20.65 -2.57 -31.37
CA PRO A 270 -21.79 -2.12 -32.19
C PRO A 270 -22.28 -3.19 -33.18
N GLU A 271 -21.38 -4.07 -33.64
CA GLU A 271 -21.72 -5.21 -34.49
C GLU A 271 -22.56 -6.23 -33.72
N ASP A 272 -22.16 -6.58 -32.50
CA ASP A 272 -22.91 -7.48 -31.61
C ASP A 272 -24.29 -6.90 -31.26
N GLU A 273 -24.39 -5.61 -30.98
CA GLU A 273 -25.67 -4.94 -30.69
C GLU A 273 -26.64 -5.01 -31.87
N VAL A 274 -26.13 -4.80 -33.09
CA VAL A 274 -26.92 -4.92 -34.33
C VAL A 274 -27.33 -6.37 -34.55
N GLU A 275 -26.44 -7.34 -34.34
CA GLU A 275 -26.74 -8.77 -34.45
C GLU A 275 -27.87 -9.18 -33.47
N ILE A 276 -27.76 -8.78 -32.20
CA ILE A 276 -28.80 -9.03 -31.19
C ILE A 276 -30.14 -8.42 -31.63
N THR A 277 -30.11 -7.18 -32.13
CA THR A 277 -31.31 -6.48 -32.59
C THR A 277 -31.96 -7.19 -33.78
N LEU A 278 -31.17 -7.58 -34.78
CA LEU A 278 -31.64 -8.29 -35.97
C LEU A 278 -32.20 -9.67 -35.60
N ARG A 279 -31.53 -10.40 -34.70
CA ARG A 279 -32.01 -11.70 -34.17
C ARG A 279 -33.33 -11.54 -33.44
N SER A 280 -33.47 -10.51 -32.60
CA SER A 280 -34.73 -10.21 -31.91
C SER A 280 -35.86 -9.88 -32.89
N GLN A 281 -35.60 -9.06 -33.91
CA GLN A 281 -36.59 -8.74 -34.94
C GLN A 281 -37.00 -9.96 -35.79
N ALA A 282 -36.04 -10.82 -36.15
CA ALA A 282 -36.32 -12.07 -36.85
C ALA A 282 -37.15 -13.02 -35.97
N LEU A 283 -36.86 -13.10 -34.67
CA LEU A 283 -37.65 -13.86 -33.70
C LEU A 283 -39.09 -13.35 -33.62
N VAL A 284 -39.30 -12.03 -33.51
CA VAL A 284 -40.65 -11.43 -33.45
C VAL A 284 -41.44 -11.71 -34.73
N ARG A 285 -40.81 -11.57 -35.91
CA ARG A 285 -41.46 -11.88 -37.20
C ARG A 285 -41.83 -13.36 -37.32
N GLY A 286 -40.92 -14.26 -36.94
CA GLY A 286 -41.18 -15.69 -36.94
C GLY A 286 -42.28 -16.11 -35.95
N LEU A 287 -42.33 -15.50 -34.76
CA LEU A 287 -43.42 -15.71 -33.79
C LEU A 287 -44.76 -15.20 -34.31
N ALA A 288 -44.79 -14.13 -35.11
CA ALA A 288 -46.03 -13.61 -35.72
C ALA A 288 -46.62 -14.55 -36.79
N ALA A 289 -45.79 -15.40 -37.42
CA ALA A 289 -46.24 -16.41 -38.38
C ALA A 289 -46.89 -17.66 -37.74
N LEU A 290 -46.72 -17.85 -36.43
CA LEU A 290 -47.36 -18.92 -35.67
C LEU A 290 -48.83 -18.59 -35.36
N SER A 291 -49.65 -19.62 -35.15
CA SER A 291 -50.99 -19.41 -34.63
C SER A 291 -50.95 -18.85 -33.21
N GLU A 292 -52.00 -18.13 -32.79
CA GLU A 292 -52.07 -17.51 -31.47
C GLU A 292 -51.80 -18.51 -30.32
N ARG A 293 -52.31 -19.74 -30.46
CA ARG A 293 -52.10 -20.83 -29.49
C ARG A 293 -50.66 -21.32 -29.46
N GLU A 294 -50.01 -21.49 -30.62
CA GLU A 294 -48.60 -21.90 -30.72
C GLU A 294 -47.67 -20.83 -30.15
N ARG A 295 -47.88 -19.56 -30.53
CA ARG A 295 -47.11 -18.42 -30.04
C ARG A 295 -47.19 -18.32 -28.52
N LYS A 296 -48.38 -18.46 -27.93
CA LYS A 296 -48.57 -18.38 -26.47
C LYS A 296 -47.86 -19.50 -25.72
N VAL A 297 -47.84 -20.73 -26.26
CA VAL A 297 -47.09 -21.85 -25.67
C VAL A 297 -45.57 -21.58 -25.71
N ILE A 298 -45.05 -21.10 -26.84
CA ILE A 298 -43.61 -20.80 -27.00
C ILE A 298 -43.18 -19.63 -26.11
N CYS A 299 -43.93 -18.53 -26.07
CA CYS A 299 -43.61 -17.38 -25.21
C CYS A 299 -43.59 -17.76 -23.72
N LEU A 300 -44.57 -18.52 -23.24
CA LEU A 300 -44.61 -18.98 -21.84
C LEU A 300 -43.51 -20.01 -21.54
N ARG A 301 -43.12 -20.83 -22.51
CA ARG A 301 -42.11 -21.89 -22.31
C ARG A 301 -40.70 -21.34 -22.18
N TYR A 302 -40.35 -20.41 -23.06
CA TYR A 302 -38.99 -19.84 -23.15
C TYR A 302 -38.87 -18.47 -22.48
N GLY A 303 -39.95 -17.95 -21.91
CA GLY A 303 -39.93 -16.66 -21.21
C GLY A 303 -39.75 -15.46 -22.15
N LEU A 304 -40.34 -15.52 -23.34
CA LEU A 304 -40.25 -14.43 -24.32
C LEU A 304 -41.26 -13.32 -23.98
N ALA A 305 -40.89 -12.06 -24.24
CA ALA A 305 -41.67 -10.86 -23.89
C ALA A 305 -41.83 -10.65 -22.36
N ASP A 306 -40.70 -10.68 -21.64
CA ASP A 306 -40.60 -10.42 -20.20
C ASP A 306 -41.41 -11.38 -19.32
N LEU A 307 -41.61 -12.61 -19.79
CA LEU A 307 -42.25 -13.68 -19.04
C LEU A 307 -41.18 -14.57 -18.38
N GLU A 308 -41.45 -15.09 -17.19
CA GLU A 308 -40.63 -16.16 -16.64
C GLU A 308 -40.87 -17.47 -17.42
N PRO A 309 -39.83 -18.28 -17.67
CA PRO A 309 -39.96 -19.57 -18.34
C PRO A 309 -40.77 -20.54 -17.47
N LYS A 310 -41.86 -21.08 -18.03
CA LYS A 310 -42.77 -22.01 -17.33
C LYS A 310 -42.57 -23.46 -17.75
N THR A 311 -42.97 -24.38 -16.88
CA THR A 311 -43.01 -25.81 -17.19
C THR A 311 -44.21 -26.15 -18.06
N LEU A 312 -44.14 -27.26 -18.81
CA LEU A 312 -45.25 -27.73 -19.66
C LEU A 312 -46.55 -27.97 -18.88
N GLU A 313 -46.44 -28.35 -17.60
CA GLU A 313 -47.58 -28.58 -16.73
C GLU A 313 -48.26 -27.27 -16.32
N GLU A 314 -47.49 -26.23 -15.95
CA GLU A 314 -48.01 -24.90 -15.61
C GLU A 314 -48.65 -24.21 -16.82
N ILE A 315 -48.05 -24.37 -18.00
CA ILE A 315 -48.62 -23.89 -19.27
C ILE A 315 -49.94 -24.61 -19.55
N GLY A 316 -49.99 -25.93 -19.33
CA GLY A 316 -51.19 -26.74 -19.46
C GLY A 316 -52.32 -26.26 -18.54
N ARG A 317 -52.02 -26.02 -17.26
CA ARG A 317 -52.98 -25.45 -16.29
C ARG A 317 -53.50 -24.07 -16.73
N THR A 318 -52.62 -23.22 -17.24
CA THR A 318 -52.97 -21.85 -17.69
C THR A 318 -53.85 -21.85 -18.94
N LEU A 319 -53.65 -22.79 -19.86
CA LEU A 319 -54.34 -22.87 -21.15
C LEU A 319 -55.51 -23.88 -21.16
N GLY A 320 -55.76 -24.59 -20.06
CA GLY A 320 -56.77 -25.64 -19.99
C GLY A 320 -56.44 -26.87 -20.83
N LEU A 321 -55.14 -27.21 -20.96
CA LEU A 321 -54.63 -28.30 -21.79
C LEU A 321 -53.87 -29.34 -20.94
N THR A 322 -53.83 -30.58 -21.41
CA THR A 322 -52.96 -31.61 -20.82
C THR A 322 -51.49 -31.31 -21.14
N ARG A 323 -50.58 -31.73 -20.25
CA ARG A 323 -49.13 -31.60 -20.45
C ARG A 323 -48.67 -32.14 -21.80
N GLU A 324 -49.17 -33.32 -22.19
CA GLU A 324 -48.80 -33.93 -23.48
C GLU A 324 -49.32 -33.12 -24.67
N ARG A 325 -50.49 -32.48 -24.54
CA ARG A 325 -51.02 -31.62 -25.59
C ARG A 325 -50.19 -30.35 -25.76
N VAL A 326 -49.70 -29.74 -24.67
CA VAL A 326 -48.76 -28.60 -24.72
C VAL A 326 -47.46 -29.01 -25.41
N ARG A 327 -46.89 -30.18 -25.07
CA ARG A 327 -45.69 -30.72 -25.72
C ARG A 327 -45.87 -30.91 -27.23
N GLN A 328 -47.03 -31.42 -27.66
CA GLN A 328 -47.33 -31.57 -29.10
C GLN A 328 -47.37 -30.22 -29.82
N ILE A 329 -47.99 -29.20 -29.19
CA ILE A 329 -48.07 -27.85 -29.74
C ILE A 329 -46.68 -27.20 -29.82
N GLU A 330 -45.84 -27.36 -28.79
CA GLU A 330 -44.45 -26.90 -28.77
C GLU A 330 -43.64 -27.51 -29.92
N VAL A 331 -43.65 -28.84 -30.06
CA VAL A 331 -42.92 -29.52 -31.14
C VAL A 331 -43.42 -29.10 -32.52
N HIS A 332 -44.73 -28.92 -32.69
CA HIS A 332 -45.30 -28.46 -33.95
C HIS A 332 -44.88 -27.02 -34.27
N ALA A 333 -44.92 -26.13 -33.27
CA ALA A 333 -44.49 -24.74 -33.39
C ALA A 333 -43.01 -24.64 -33.75
N LEU A 334 -42.12 -25.39 -33.06
CA LEU A 334 -40.69 -25.42 -33.35
C LEU A 334 -40.38 -25.94 -34.75
N ARG A 335 -41.07 -27.00 -35.21
CA ARG A 335 -40.95 -27.51 -36.59
C ARG A 335 -41.42 -26.54 -37.64
N ARG A 336 -42.37 -25.65 -37.29
CA ARG A 336 -42.87 -24.62 -38.19
C ARG A 336 -41.90 -23.44 -38.24
N LEU A 337 -41.40 -22.99 -37.09
CA LEU A 337 -40.36 -21.97 -37.00
C LEU A 337 -39.09 -22.38 -37.75
N SER A 338 -38.67 -23.65 -37.64
CA SER A 338 -37.47 -24.16 -38.33
C SER A 338 -37.56 -24.18 -39.86
N LYS A 339 -38.77 -24.01 -40.43
CA LYS A 339 -38.99 -23.95 -41.88
C LYS A 339 -39.13 -22.52 -42.40
N LEU A 340 -39.13 -21.52 -41.52
CA LEU A 340 -39.23 -20.12 -41.90
C LEU A 340 -37.85 -19.60 -42.31
N ARG A 341 -37.77 -18.98 -43.50
CA ARG A 341 -36.57 -18.27 -43.99
C ARG A 341 -36.05 -17.22 -43.00
N GLU A 342 -36.95 -16.60 -42.25
CA GLU A 342 -36.59 -15.60 -41.23
C GLU A 342 -35.73 -16.21 -40.10
N MET A 343 -35.89 -17.50 -39.80
CA MET A 343 -35.07 -18.21 -38.80
C MET A 343 -33.74 -18.73 -39.37
N GLU A 344 -33.59 -18.81 -40.70
CA GLU A 344 -32.30 -19.10 -41.33
C GLU A 344 -31.30 -17.96 -41.08
N SER A 345 -31.79 -16.72 -40.95
CA SER A 345 -30.97 -15.53 -40.62
C SER A 345 -30.52 -15.46 -39.16
N VAL A 346 -31.11 -16.28 -38.28
CA VAL A 346 -30.78 -16.34 -36.84
C VAL A 346 -29.84 -17.50 -36.51
N ALA A 347 -29.78 -18.50 -37.39
CA ALA A 347 -28.99 -19.73 -37.23
C ALA A 347 -27.55 -19.62 -37.77
N GLY A 348 -27.22 -18.52 -38.46
CA GLY A 348 -25.86 -18.07 -38.74
C GLY A 348 -25.38 -17.12 -37.66
#